data_AF-A0A141BSE3-F1
#
_entry.id   AF-A0A141BSE3-F1
#
_cell.length_a   1.000
_cell.length_b   1.000
_cell.length_c   1.000
_cell.angle_alpha   90.00
_cell.angle_beta   90.00
_cell.angle_gamma   90.00
#
_symmetry.space_group_name_H-M   'P 1'
#
loop_
_entity.id
_entity.type
_entity.pdbx_description
1 polymer ?
#
loop_
_entity_poly.entity_id
_entity_poly.type
_entity_poly.pdbx_seq_one_letter_code
_entity_poly.pdbx_strand_id
1 'polypeptide(L)'
;MKNNNAQIGKIAPDFEAIAVFDEEFGKIRLSDYRNKKYVVLFFYPLNFTFVCPTEITSFSDRFEEFMDLDTEILGVSVDSEYSHLAWLQIERDEGGLGELTYPLVSDLKKEITLSYNVLDDSGVALRGLFIIDKNGVIQYSTTNNLSVGRSVDETLRILQAVQYVTENPDEACPVDWEPGDETIYL
;
A
#
# COMPACT_ATOMS: atom_id res chain seq x y z
N MET A 1 2.29 18.12 19.79
CA MET A 1 1.51 17.46 18.72
C MET A 1 1.39 16.00 19.12
N LYS A 2 0.20 15.40 19.11
CA LYS A 2 0.10 13.95 19.39
C LYS A 2 0.81 13.24 18.25
N ASN A 3 1.89 12.51 18.53
CA ASN A 3 2.52 11.61 17.57
C ASN A 3 1.53 10.49 17.24
N ASN A 4 0.65 10.71 16.27
CA ASN A 4 -0.16 9.67 15.65
C ASN A 4 0.69 9.01 14.55
N ASN A 5 1.77 8.36 14.97
CA ASN A 5 2.61 7.60 14.05
C ASN A 5 1.95 6.24 13.78
N ALA A 6 2.08 5.73 12.56
CA ALA A 6 1.60 4.40 12.20
C ALA A 6 2.17 3.33 13.15
N GLN A 7 1.28 2.51 13.70
CA GLN A 7 1.62 1.43 14.62
C GLN A 7 0.66 0.25 14.40
N ILE A 8 1.20 -0.96 14.30
CA ILE A 8 0.41 -2.19 14.24
C ILE A 8 -0.53 -2.28 15.45
N GLY A 9 -1.78 -2.69 15.22
CA GLY A 9 -2.85 -2.78 16.21
C GLY A 9 -3.48 -1.43 16.58
N LYS A 10 -3.14 -0.34 15.89
CA LYS A 10 -3.77 0.99 16.04
C LYS A 10 -4.46 1.42 14.76
N ILE A 11 -5.38 2.37 14.90
CA ILE A 11 -6.02 3.02 13.76
C ILE A 11 -4.95 3.70 12.91
N ALA A 12 -4.97 3.42 11.61
CA ALA A 12 -4.05 4.00 10.65
C ALA A 12 -4.18 5.54 10.63
N PRO A 13 -3.05 6.29 10.57
CA PRO A 13 -3.08 7.73 10.40
C PRO A 13 -3.93 8.10 9.16
N ASP A 14 -4.99 8.85 9.38
CA ASP A 14 -5.89 9.26 8.31
C ASP A 14 -5.27 10.38 7.49
N PHE A 15 -5.58 10.42 6.20
CA PHE A 15 -5.13 11.46 5.29
C PHE A 15 -6.20 11.74 4.24
N GLU A 16 -6.10 12.94 3.66
CA GLU A 16 -6.89 13.36 2.52
C GLU A 16 -5.95 14.03 1.51
N ALA A 17 -5.92 13.54 0.28
CA ALA A 17 -4.94 13.97 -0.72
C ALA A 17 -5.50 13.87 -2.15
N ILE A 18 -4.77 14.48 -3.09
CA ILE A 18 -5.03 14.29 -4.52
C ILE A 18 -4.34 13.00 -4.95
N ALA A 19 -5.04 12.21 -5.75
CA ALA A 19 -4.52 11.01 -6.39
C ALA A 19 -4.80 11.06 -7.88
N VAL A 20 -4.02 10.30 -8.65
CA VAL A 20 -4.22 10.09 -10.09
C VAL A 20 -4.69 8.67 -10.31
N PHE A 21 -5.78 8.51 -11.04
CA PHE A 21 -6.32 7.22 -11.46
C PHE A 21 -7.04 7.39 -12.79
N ASP A 22 -6.85 6.46 -13.72
CA ASP A 22 -7.41 6.54 -15.08
C ASP A 22 -7.14 7.90 -15.76
N GLU A 23 -5.90 8.39 -15.62
CA GLU A 23 -5.44 9.72 -16.07
C GLU A 23 -6.21 10.93 -15.51
N GLU A 24 -7.09 10.74 -14.52
CA GLU A 24 -7.88 11.79 -13.89
C GLU A 24 -7.38 12.12 -12.48
N PHE A 25 -7.54 13.38 -12.08
CA PHE A 25 -7.30 13.81 -10.71
C PHE A 25 -8.52 13.57 -9.83
N GLY A 26 -8.35 12.71 -8.84
CA GLY A 26 -9.34 12.40 -7.82
C GLY A 26 -8.90 12.87 -6.44
N LYS A 27 -9.86 13.10 -5.55
CA LYS A 27 -9.59 13.31 -4.14
C LYS A 27 -9.88 12.02 -3.39
N ILE A 28 -8.91 11.56 -2.60
CA ILE A 28 -9.03 10.34 -1.81
C ILE A 28 -8.88 10.65 -0.33
N ARG A 29 -9.61 9.90 0.50
CA ARG A 29 -9.45 9.92 1.95
C ARG A 29 -9.40 8.49 2.45
N LEU A 30 -8.37 8.15 3.24
CA LEU A 30 -8.18 6.78 3.72
C LEU A 30 -9.38 6.26 4.52
N SER A 31 -9.99 7.12 5.35
CA SER A 31 -11.18 6.74 6.11
C SER A 31 -12.42 6.41 5.28
N ASP A 32 -12.45 6.71 3.97
CA ASP A 32 -13.58 6.34 3.09
C ASP A 32 -13.64 4.83 2.79
N TYR A 33 -12.55 4.10 3.01
CA TYR A 33 -12.46 2.64 2.85
C TYR A 33 -12.95 1.86 4.06
N ARG A 34 -13.07 2.52 5.23
CA ARG A 34 -13.53 1.87 6.46
C ARG A 34 -14.92 1.29 6.29
N ASN A 35 -15.13 0.11 6.87
CA ASN A 35 -16.32 -0.73 6.80
C ASN A 35 -16.66 -1.21 5.38
N LYS A 36 -15.76 -1.07 4.40
CA LYS A 36 -15.98 -1.48 3.00
C LYS A 36 -14.90 -2.46 2.53
N LYS A 37 -13.65 -2.03 2.57
CA LYS A 37 -12.52 -2.77 2.02
C LYS A 37 -11.33 -2.79 2.99
N TYR A 38 -10.46 -3.78 2.84
CA TYR A 38 -9.08 -3.69 3.31
C TYR A 38 -8.31 -2.70 2.42
N VAL A 39 -7.18 -2.17 2.91
CA VAL A 39 -6.29 -1.31 2.13
C VAL A 39 -4.85 -1.78 2.25
N VAL A 40 -4.22 -2.07 1.12
CA VAL A 40 -2.77 -2.18 0.97
C VAL A 40 -2.26 -0.77 0.62
N LEU A 41 -1.71 -0.09 1.61
CA LEU A 41 -1.10 1.23 1.44
C LEU A 41 0.41 1.07 1.34
N PHE A 42 0.99 1.40 0.19
CA PHE A 42 2.42 1.25 -0.02
C PHE A 42 3.07 2.56 -0.48
N PHE A 43 4.24 2.83 0.07
CA PHE A 43 5.06 3.98 -0.23
C PHE A 43 6.20 3.58 -1.17
N TYR A 44 6.58 4.46 -2.07
CA TYR A 44 7.75 4.27 -2.92
C TYR A 44 8.56 5.57 -3.01
N PRO A 45 9.89 5.48 -3.24
CA PRO A 45 10.77 6.65 -3.14
C PRO A 45 10.40 7.82 -4.07
N LEU A 46 10.42 7.58 -5.38
CA LEU A 46 10.27 8.60 -6.42
C LEU A 46 9.78 8.01 -7.74
N ASN A 47 9.02 8.81 -8.49
CA ASN A 47 8.71 8.59 -9.90
C ASN A 47 9.98 8.60 -10.77
N PHE A 48 9.89 7.98 -11.96
CA PHE A 48 10.97 7.96 -12.97
C PHE A 48 12.31 7.39 -12.45
N THR A 49 12.25 6.42 -11.53
CA THR A 49 13.42 5.68 -11.02
C THR A 49 13.35 4.19 -11.38
N PHE A 50 14.35 3.40 -10.98
CA PHE A 50 14.56 2.06 -11.55
C PHE A 50 13.73 0.93 -10.92
N VAL A 51 13.59 0.91 -9.59
CA VAL A 51 12.90 -0.18 -8.86
C VAL A 51 11.43 0.14 -8.59
N CYS A 52 11.06 1.41 -8.49
CA CYS A 52 9.67 1.81 -8.28
C CYS A 52 8.70 1.31 -9.37
N PRO A 53 8.99 1.44 -10.69
CA PRO A 53 8.05 1.00 -11.71
C PRO A 53 7.82 -0.51 -11.66
N THR A 54 8.85 -1.30 -11.29
CA THR A 54 8.69 -2.77 -11.20
C THR A 54 7.72 -3.15 -10.09
N GLU A 55 7.76 -2.49 -8.93
CA GLU A 55 6.81 -2.77 -7.85
C GLU A 55 5.40 -2.32 -8.22
N ILE A 56 5.25 -1.10 -8.73
CA ILE A 56 3.95 -0.51 -9.04
C ILE A 56 3.25 -1.34 -10.13
N THR A 57 3.96 -1.67 -11.20
CA THR A 57 3.38 -2.51 -12.28
C THR A 57 3.07 -3.93 -11.80
N SER A 58 3.91 -4.54 -10.95
CA SER A 58 3.65 -5.89 -10.43
C SER A 58 2.40 -5.96 -9.54
N PHE A 59 2.14 -4.95 -8.71
CA PHE A 59 0.88 -4.88 -7.96
C PHE A 59 -0.31 -4.65 -8.89
N SER A 60 -0.12 -3.88 -9.96
CA SER A 60 -1.21 -3.54 -10.89
C SER A 60 -1.63 -4.74 -11.72
N ASP A 61 -0.66 -5.51 -12.21
CA ASP A 61 -0.87 -6.73 -12.99
C ASP A 61 -1.57 -7.83 -12.17
N ARG A 62 -1.45 -7.77 -10.85
CA ARG A 62 -2.06 -8.72 -9.89
C ARG A 62 -3.20 -8.11 -9.09
N PHE A 63 -3.71 -6.95 -9.50
CA PHE A 63 -4.74 -6.23 -8.75
C PHE A 63 -6.03 -7.04 -8.57
N GLU A 64 -6.39 -7.88 -9.55
CA GLU A 64 -7.56 -8.75 -9.47
C GLU A 64 -7.52 -9.68 -8.25
N GLU A 65 -6.35 -10.20 -7.88
CA GLU A 65 -6.18 -11.04 -6.68
C GLU A 65 -6.48 -10.27 -5.37
N PHE A 66 -6.20 -8.96 -5.34
CA PHE A 66 -6.56 -8.11 -4.20
C PHE A 66 -8.04 -7.74 -4.21
N MET A 67 -8.59 -7.48 -5.39
CA MET A 67 -10.01 -7.17 -5.55
C MET A 67 -10.90 -8.34 -5.09
N ASP A 68 -10.54 -9.57 -5.44
CA ASP A 68 -11.24 -10.80 -5.02
C ASP A 68 -11.21 -10.99 -3.48
N LEU A 69 -10.24 -10.37 -2.81
CA LEU A 69 -10.10 -10.33 -1.35
C LEU A 69 -10.68 -9.04 -0.73
N ASP A 70 -11.63 -8.35 -1.37
CA ASP A 70 -12.22 -7.09 -0.89
C ASP A 70 -11.17 -6.03 -0.51
N THR A 71 -10.07 -5.93 -1.26
CA THR A 71 -8.92 -5.08 -0.91
C THR A 71 -8.66 -4.03 -1.97
N GLU A 72 -8.38 -2.80 -1.51
CA GLU A 72 -7.89 -1.71 -2.36
C GLU A 72 -6.38 -1.55 -2.25
N ILE A 73 -5.73 -1.10 -3.31
CA ILE A 73 -4.30 -0.74 -3.30
C ILE A 73 -4.16 0.77 -3.46
N LEU A 74 -3.32 1.40 -2.64
CA LEU A 74 -2.97 2.81 -2.77
C LEU A 74 -1.44 2.95 -2.81
N GLY A 75 -0.90 3.46 -3.93
CA GLY A 75 0.52 3.81 -4.04
C GLY A 75 0.76 5.26 -3.63
N VAL A 76 1.74 5.53 -2.79
CA VAL A 76 2.04 6.88 -2.27
C VAL A 76 3.50 7.24 -2.53
N SER A 77 3.75 8.47 -2.95
CA SER A 77 5.10 9.04 -2.94
C SER A 77 5.05 10.54 -2.66
N VAL A 78 6.23 11.15 -2.52
CA VAL A 78 6.38 12.59 -2.30
C VAL A 78 6.29 13.42 -3.59
N ASP A 79 6.06 12.78 -4.74
CA ASP A 79 5.87 13.42 -6.02
C ASP A 79 4.51 14.13 -6.13
N SER A 80 4.40 15.09 -7.05
CA SER A 80 3.13 15.76 -7.34
C SER A 80 2.20 14.89 -8.18
N GLU A 81 0.91 15.20 -8.14
CA GLU A 81 -0.11 14.59 -8.98
C GLU A 81 0.19 14.78 -10.49
N TYR A 82 0.81 15.90 -10.87
CA TYR A 82 1.25 16.12 -12.25
C TYR A 82 2.41 15.20 -12.66
N SER A 83 3.32 14.92 -11.72
CA SER A 83 4.41 13.96 -11.93
C SER A 83 3.85 12.54 -12.11
N HIS A 84 2.85 12.15 -11.32
CA HIS A 84 2.15 10.87 -11.48
C HIS A 84 1.45 10.75 -12.83
N LEU A 85 0.67 11.76 -13.23
CA LEU A 85 -0.01 11.77 -14.53
C LEU A 85 0.98 11.65 -15.69
N ALA A 86 2.08 12.41 -15.65
CA ALA A 86 3.11 12.32 -16.68
C ALA A 86 3.76 10.92 -16.73
N TRP A 87 3.91 10.23 -15.59
CA TRP A 87 4.52 8.90 -15.55
C TRP A 87 3.59 7.79 -16.05
N LEU A 88 2.28 7.92 -15.86
CA LEU A 88 1.26 7.03 -16.41
C LEU A 88 1.23 7.09 -17.95
N GLN A 89 1.51 8.26 -18.53
CA GLN A 89 1.53 8.48 -19.98
C GLN A 89 2.78 7.93 -20.69
N ILE A 90 3.76 7.41 -19.94
CA ILE A 90 4.94 6.75 -20.50
C ILE A 90 4.70 5.24 -20.51
N GLU A 91 5.05 4.59 -21.62
CA GLU A 91 4.95 3.14 -21.77
C GLU A 91 5.92 2.40 -20.85
N ARG A 92 5.55 1.18 -20.45
CA ARG A 92 6.33 0.39 -19.49
C ARG A 92 7.72 0.01 -20.01
N ASP A 93 7.87 -0.22 -21.30
CA ASP A 93 9.16 -0.53 -21.94
C ASP A 93 10.12 0.67 -22.00
N GLU A 94 9.59 1.88 -21.86
CA GLU A 94 10.34 3.14 -21.72
C GLU A 94 10.59 3.51 -20.24
N GLY A 95 10.22 2.66 -19.28
CA GLY A 95 10.36 2.91 -17.84
C GLY A 95 9.21 3.72 -17.23
N GLY A 96 8.10 3.84 -17.96
CA GLY A 96 6.83 4.36 -17.48
C GLY A 96 6.01 3.33 -16.72
N LEU A 97 4.75 3.68 -16.48
CA LEU A 97 3.78 2.82 -15.79
C LEU A 97 2.72 2.25 -16.74
N GLY A 98 2.43 2.95 -17.84
CA GLY A 98 1.27 2.67 -18.68
C GLY A 98 -0.03 2.70 -17.89
N GLU A 99 -0.97 1.84 -18.29
CA GLU A 99 -2.24 1.67 -17.59
C GLU A 99 -2.01 1.03 -16.20
N LEU A 100 -2.50 1.72 -15.16
CA LEU A 100 -2.53 1.23 -13.79
C LEU A 100 -3.98 1.02 -13.32
N THR A 101 -4.17 -0.03 -12.53
CA THR A 101 -5.46 -0.48 -12.02
C THR A 101 -5.82 0.08 -10.64
N TYR A 102 -4.97 0.93 -10.06
CA TYR A 102 -5.19 1.56 -8.77
C TYR A 102 -4.58 2.98 -8.69
N PRO A 103 -5.02 3.83 -7.76
CA PRO A 103 -4.59 5.23 -7.70
C PRO A 103 -3.16 5.43 -7.15
N LEU A 104 -2.50 6.46 -7.66
CA LEU A 104 -1.25 7.02 -7.11
C LEU A 104 -1.53 8.33 -6.35
N VAL A 105 -1.23 8.36 -5.06
CA VAL A 105 -1.46 9.47 -4.14
C VAL A 105 -0.24 10.38 -4.07
N SER A 106 -0.47 11.68 -4.28
CA SER A 106 0.52 12.76 -4.15
C SER A 106 0.64 13.18 -2.69
N ASP A 107 1.82 12.98 -2.10
CA ASP A 107 2.20 13.46 -0.76
C ASP A 107 3.27 14.56 -0.87
N LEU A 108 3.01 15.59 -1.68
CA LEU A 108 3.95 16.68 -1.94
C LEU A 108 4.43 17.40 -0.65
N LYS A 109 3.61 17.42 0.39
CA LYS A 109 3.94 18.00 1.70
C LYS A 109 4.67 17.04 2.64
N LYS A 110 4.79 15.76 2.28
CA LYS A 110 5.44 14.69 3.04
C LYS A 110 4.75 14.37 4.37
N GLU A 111 3.53 14.86 4.56
CA GLU A 111 2.78 14.72 5.81
C GLU A 111 2.29 13.28 5.98
N ILE A 112 1.88 12.63 4.89
CA ILE A 112 1.44 11.23 4.90
C ILE A 112 2.66 10.35 5.22
N THR A 113 3.73 10.47 4.44
CA THR A 113 4.98 9.71 4.58
C THR A 113 5.58 9.87 5.99
N LEU A 114 5.54 11.08 6.56
CA LEU A 114 5.97 11.33 7.94
C LEU A 114 5.07 10.64 8.97
N SER A 115 3.74 10.71 8.81
CA SER A 115 2.79 10.07 9.72
C SER A 115 2.89 8.54 9.73
N TYR A 116 3.33 7.95 8.60
CA TYR A 116 3.61 6.52 8.49
C TYR A 116 5.05 6.15 8.89
N ASN A 117 5.86 7.11 9.34
CA ASN A 117 7.24 6.91 9.80
C ASN A 117 8.15 6.21 8.77
N VAL A 118 7.96 6.56 7.50
CA VAL A 118 8.73 6.01 6.38
C VAL A 118 9.42 7.09 5.56
N LEU A 119 9.53 8.32 6.09
CA LEU A 119 10.30 9.39 5.45
C LEU A 119 11.79 9.19 5.74
N ASP A 120 12.59 9.11 4.69
CA ASP A 120 14.05 9.06 4.76
C ASP A 120 14.65 10.47 4.89
N ASP A 121 15.87 10.56 5.43
CA ASP A 121 16.60 11.83 5.62
C ASP A 121 16.87 12.56 4.29
N SER A 122 16.89 11.85 3.16
CA SER A 122 16.98 12.43 1.82
C SER A 122 15.67 13.08 1.34
N GLY A 123 14.59 12.96 2.11
CA GLY A 123 13.30 13.59 1.84
C GLY A 123 12.42 12.81 0.87
N VAL A 124 12.68 11.51 0.68
CA VAL A 124 11.87 10.55 -0.09
C VAL A 124 11.29 9.49 0.85
N ALA A 125 10.31 8.73 0.40
CA ALA A 125 9.81 7.61 1.18
C ALA A 125 10.74 6.39 1.08
N LEU A 126 10.95 5.68 2.20
CA LEU A 126 11.37 4.28 2.18
C LEU A 126 10.27 3.41 1.56
N ARG A 127 10.60 2.17 1.21
CA ARG A 127 9.63 1.21 0.63
C ARG A 127 8.78 0.58 1.72
N GLY A 128 7.97 1.41 2.38
CA GLY A 128 7.01 1.02 3.41
C GLY A 128 5.74 0.44 2.81
N LEU A 129 5.17 -0.59 3.41
CA LEU A 129 3.87 -1.15 3.03
C LEU A 129 3.10 -1.48 4.30
N PHE A 130 1.80 -1.17 4.30
CA PHE A 130 0.89 -1.38 5.41
C PHE A 130 -0.37 -2.09 4.91
N ILE A 131 -0.81 -3.12 5.64
CA ILE A 131 -2.14 -3.73 5.43
C ILE A 131 -3.05 -3.18 6.52
N ILE A 132 -4.12 -2.53 6.10
CA ILE A 132 -5.11 -1.86 6.96
C ILE A 132 -6.43 -2.60 6.80
N ASP A 133 -7.03 -3.01 7.91
CA ASP A 133 -8.29 -3.76 7.88
C ASP A 133 -9.53 -2.88 7.62
N LYS A 134 -10.68 -3.55 7.48
CA LYS A 134 -11.99 -2.88 7.31
C LYS A 134 -12.33 -1.94 8.48
N ASN A 135 -11.78 -2.13 9.68
CA ASN A 135 -11.96 -1.22 10.82
C ASN A 135 -11.00 -0.01 10.80
N GLY A 136 -10.08 0.02 9.83
CA GLY A 136 -9.03 1.03 9.72
C GLY A 136 -7.84 0.79 10.63
N VAL A 137 -7.66 -0.42 11.17
CA VAL A 137 -6.53 -0.80 12.03
C VAL A 137 -5.40 -1.37 11.17
N ILE A 138 -4.16 -0.96 11.46
CA ILE A 138 -2.97 -1.51 10.81
C ILE A 138 -2.73 -2.91 11.35
N GLN A 139 -2.78 -3.92 10.50
CA GLN A 139 -2.56 -5.32 10.85
C GLN A 139 -1.13 -5.79 10.56
N TYR A 140 -0.51 -5.21 9.55
CA TYR A 140 0.85 -5.57 9.14
C TYR A 140 1.59 -4.35 8.60
N SER A 141 2.91 -4.35 8.79
CA SER A 141 3.80 -3.40 8.14
C SER A 141 5.14 -4.02 7.78
N THR A 142 5.68 -3.67 6.63
CA THR A 142 7.08 -3.95 6.25
C THR A 142 7.72 -2.71 5.66
N THR A 143 9.04 -2.56 5.85
CA THR A 143 9.80 -1.44 5.31
C THR A 143 11.12 -1.95 4.74
N ASN A 144 11.27 -1.84 3.43
CA ASN A 144 12.52 -2.14 2.76
C ASN A 144 13.34 -0.86 2.57
N ASN A 145 14.66 -1.02 2.52
CA ASN A 145 15.56 0.05 2.10
C ASN A 145 15.38 0.33 0.59
N LEU A 146 15.84 1.49 0.12
CA LEU A 146 15.57 2.03 -1.22
C LEU A 146 15.91 1.09 -2.37
N SER A 147 16.94 0.25 -2.20
CA SER A 147 17.46 -0.65 -3.23
C SER A 147 16.85 -2.06 -3.24
N VAL A 148 15.88 -2.36 -2.36
CA VAL A 148 15.31 -3.72 -2.21
C VAL A 148 13.80 -3.67 -2.43
N GLY A 149 13.32 -4.26 -3.53
CA GLY A 149 11.89 -4.37 -3.82
C GLY A 149 11.15 -5.31 -2.85
N ARG A 150 9.83 -5.14 -2.75
CA ARG A 150 8.91 -5.98 -1.99
C ARG A 150 8.44 -7.19 -2.80
N SER A 151 7.80 -8.13 -2.12
CA SER A 151 7.13 -9.28 -2.72
C SER A 151 5.61 -9.08 -2.72
N VAL A 152 4.99 -9.24 -3.90
CA VAL A 152 3.53 -9.22 -4.04
C VAL A 152 2.92 -10.49 -3.43
N ASP A 153 3.59 -11.64 -3.61
CA ASP A 153 3.16 -12.93 -3.03
C ASP A 153 3.09 -12.87 -1.51
N GLU A 154 4.10 -12.28 -0.86
CA GLU A 154 4.10 -12.16 0.60
C GLU A 154 3.02 -11.19 1.08
N THR A 155 2.76 -10.12 0.32
CA THR A 155 1.66 -9.21 0.64
C THR A 155 0.31 -9.93 0.61
N LEU A 156 0.07 -10.74 -0.43
CA LEU A 156 -1.14 -11.54 -0.56
C LEU A 156 -1.27 -12.59 0.54
N ARG A 157 -0.19 -13.33 0.83
CA ARG A 157 -0.18 -14.36 1.88
C ARG A 157 -0.52 -13.77 3.24
N ILE A 158 0.10 -12.64 3.61
CA ILE A 158 -0.21 -11.96 4.87
C ILE A 158 -1.63 -11.40 4.88
N LEU A 159 -2.10 -10.81 3.78
CA LEU A 159 -3.48 -10.31 3.68
C LEU A 159 -4.49 -11.43 3.93
N GLN A 160 -4.30 -12.58 3.30
CA GLN A 160 -5.15 -13.76 3.48
C GLN A 160 -5.09 -14.29 4.91
N ALA A 161 -3.89 -14.32 5.53
CA ALA A 161 -3.74 -14.72 6.93
C ALA A 161 -4.49 -13.78 7.88
N VAL A 162 -4.38 -12.46 7.66
CA VAL A 162 -5.08 -11.43 8.44
C VAL A 162 -6.60 -11.59 8.30
N GLN A 163 -7.10 -11.85 7.09
CA GLN A 163 -8.53 -12.10 6.85
C GLN A 163 -8.98 -13.38 7.56
N TYR A 164 -8.22 -14.46 7.44
CA TYR A 164 -8.53 -15.74 8.07
C TYR A 164 -8.70 -15.61 9.58
N VAL A 165 -7.75 -15.01 10.30
CA VAL A 165 -7.85 -14.86 11.77
C VAL A 165 -8.91 -13.84 12.19
N THR A 166 -9.28 -12.90 11.30
CA THR A 166 -10.40 -11.99 11.55
C THR A 166 -11.73 -12.74 11.50
N GLU A 167 -11.87 -13.70 10.59
CA GLU A 167 -13.06 -14.54 10.45
C GLU A 167 -13.10 -15.70 11.46
N ASN A 168 -11.93 -16.13 11.94
CA ASN A 168 -11.77 -17.25 12.88
C ASN A 168 -11.00 -16.79 14.15
N PRO A 169 -11.65 -16.03 15.06
CA PRO A 169 -10.96 -15.36 16.17
C PRO A 169 -10.37 -16.29 17.24
N ASP A 170 -10.76 -17.56 17.25
CA ASP A 170 -10.24 -18.60 18.16
C ASP A 170 -9.09 -19.41 17.53
N GLU A 171 -8.60 -19.00 16.36
CA GLU A 171 -7.50 -19.65 15.62
C GLU A 171 -6.35 -18.68 15.33
N ALA A 172 -5.16 -19.24 15.12
CA ALA A 172 -3.95 -18.53 14.71
C ALA A 172 -3.24 -19.23 13.54
N CYS A 173 -2.69 -18.43 12.63
CA CYS A 173 -1.85 -18.89 11.53
C CYS A 173 -0.40 -19.13 12.02
N PRO A 174 0.19 -20.33 11.83
CA PRO A 174 1.59 -20.60 12.16
C PRO A 174 2.58 -19.88 11.23
N VAL A 175 3.89 -20.07 11.51
CA VAL A 175 4.96 -19.62 10.63
C VAL A 175 4.77 -20.18 9.21
N ASP A 176 5.04 -19.36 8.20
CA ASP A 176 4.94 -19.70 6.77
C ASP A 176 3.56 -20.19 6.32
N TRP A 177 2.49 -19.95 7.09
CA TRP A 177 1.12 -20.35 6.73
C TRP A 177 0.70 -19.79 5.36
N GLU A 178 0.10 -20.66 4.55
CA GLU A 178 -0.58 -20.34 3.30
C GLU A 178 -2.05 -20.80 3.34
N PRO A 179 -2.94 -20.25 2.48
CA PRO A 179 -4.33 -20.68 2.43
C PRO A 179 -4.48 -22.19 2.21
N GLY A 180 -5.13 -22.86 3.17
CA GLY A 180 -5.35 -24.31 3.17
C GLY A 180 -4.46 -25.08 4.15
N ASP A 181 -3.44 -24.45 4.72
CA ASP A 181 -2.61 -25.05 5.77
C ASP A 181 -3.34 -25.17 7.11
N GLU A 182 -2.84 -26.07 7.96
CA GLU A 182 -3.34 -26.24 9.33
C GLU A 182 -3.12 -24.99 10.20
N THR A 183 -4.10 -24.71 11.06
CA THR A 183 -4.08 -23.59 12.02
C THR A 183 -3.93 -24.11 13.45
N ILE A 184 -3.71 -23.17 14.38
CA ILE A 184 -3.58 -23.47 15.82
C ILE A 184 -4.79 -22.89 16.54
N TYR A 185 -5.53 -23.71 17.30
CA TYR A 185 -6.57 -23.24 18.21
C TYR A 185 -5.99 -22.56 19.45
N LEU A 186 -6.55 -21.42 19.83
CA LEU A 186 -6.11 -20.59 20.97
C LEU A 186 -6.75 -20.99 22.31
#